data_AF-A0A967Q5U0-F1
#
_entry.id   AF-A0A967Q5U0-F1
#
_cell.length_a   1.000
_cell.length_b   1.000
_cell.length_c   1.000
_cell.angle_alpha   90.00
_cell.angle_beta   90.00
_cell.angle_gamma   90.00
#
_symmetry.space_group_name_H-M   'P 1'
#
loop_
_entity.id
_entity.type
_entity.pdbx_description
1 polymer ?
#
loop_
_entity_poly.entity_id
_entity_poly.type
_entity_poly.pdbx_seq_one_letter_code
_entity_poly.pdbx_strand_id
1 'polypeptide(L)'
;MQVKSLKSLGMIRLAAVTPQLRVADVAFNTAAIIDAVDEVENLGCRFAVFPEMAVSGYTCGDLFYQSRLLDEVRQALGQIARRTVKTGAT
;
A
#
# COMPACT_ATOMS: atom_id res chain seq x y z
N MET A 1 -8.98 12.49 -34.78
CA MET A 1 -9.91 12.05 -33.72
C MET A 1 -9.17 12.13 -32.39
N GLN A 2 -9.51 13.07 -31.50
CA GLN A 2 -8.83 13.18 -30.20
C GLN A 2 -9.44 12.18 -29.21
N VAL A 3 -8.62 11.29 -28.65
CA VAL A 3 -9.02 10.40 -27.56
C VAL A 3 -9.08 11.22 -26.27
N LYS A 4 -10.26 11.31 -25.65
CA LYS A 4 -10.44 12.01 -24.36
C LYS A 4 -9.73 11.23 -23.25
N SER A 5 -9.02 11.93 -22.36
CA SER A 5 -8.40 11.32 -21.18
C SER A 5 -9.46 10.99 -20.12
N LEU A 6 -9.24 9.95 -19.30
CA LEU A 6 -10.17 9.55 -18.24
C LEU A 6 -10.50 10.69 -17.28
N LYS A 7 -9.49 11.53 -16.96
CA LYS A 7 -9.64 12.71 -16.11
C LYS A 7 -10.64 13.71 -16.69
N SER A 8 -10.62 13.94 -18.01
CA SER A 8 -11.56 14.85 -18.68
C SER A 8 -13.01 14.37 -18.68
N LEU A 9 -13.22 13.08 -18.39
CA LEU A 9 -14.53 12.44 -18.29
C LEU A 9 -15.00 12.33 -16.83
N GLY A 10 -14.25 12.90 -15.87
CA GLY A 10 -14.57 12.80 -14.44
C GLY A 10 -14.33 11.42 -13.83
N MET A 11 -13.60 10.53 -14.53
CA MET A 11 -13.30 9.18 -14.06
C MET A 11 -11.95 9.12 -13.33
N ILE A 12 -11.87 8.24 -12.34
CA ILE A 12 -10.63 7.89 -11.62
C ILE A 12 -10.26 6.44 -11.87
N ARG A 13 -8.96 6.14 -11.89
CA ARG A 13 -8.44 4.77 -11.92
C ARG A 13 -7.93 4.41 -10.53
N LEU A 14 -8.29 3.21 -10.06
CA LEU A 14 -7.81 2.66 -8.78
C LEU A 14 -7.26 1.25 -9.01
N ALA A 15 -6.38 0.82 -8.12
CA ALA A 15 -5.84 -0.54 -8.09
C ALA A 15 -6.24 -1.24 -6.78
N ALA A 16 -6.72 -2.47 -6.89
CA ALA A 16 -6.77 -3.40 -5.76
C ALA A 16 -5.56 -4.32 -5.87
N VAL A 17 -4.63 -4.22 -4.91
CA VAL A 17 -3.34 -4.90 -4.96
C VAL A 17 -3.32 -6.02 -3.93
N THR A 18 -2.88 -7.20 -4.34
CA THR A 18 -2.65 -8.34 -3.44
C THR A 18 -1.17 -8.74 -3.47
N PRO A 19 -0.29 -7.99 -2.79
CA PRO A 19 1.14 -8.33 -2.76
C PRO A 19 1.37 -9.65 -2.02
N GLN A 20 2.53 -10.27 -2.24
CA GLN A 20 2.98 -11.35 -1.36
C GLN A 20 3.22 -10.79 0.04
N LEU A 21 2.68 -11.44 1.06
CA LEU A 21 2.82 -11.05 2.45
C LEU A 21 3.35 -12.23 3.28
N ARG A 22 4.02 -11.92 4.38
CA ARG A 22 4.54 -12.88 5.35
C ARG A 22 4.03 -12.52 6.73
N VAL A 23 3.58 -13.54 7.46
CA VAL A 23 3.02 -13.37 8.81
C VAL A 23 4.10 -12.80 9.73
N ALA A 24 3.80 -11.65 10.37
CA ALA A 24 4.67 -10.93 11.30
C ALA A 24 6.02 -10.42 10.74
N ASP A 25 6.30 -10.57 9.44
CA ASP A 25 7.49 -10.00 8.81
C ASP A 25 7.15 -8.59 8.26
N VAL A 26 7.12 -7.63 9.20
CA VAL A 26 6.72 -6.24 8.92
C VAL A 26 7.61 -5.59 7.86
N ALA A 27 8.91 -5.89 7.89
CA ALA A 27 9.87 -5.31 6.95
C ALA A 27 9.61 -5.78 5.51
N PHE A 28 9.42 -7.08 5.31
CA PHE A 28 9.09 -7.64 4.00
C PHE A 28 7.76 -7.08 3.47
N ASN A 29 6.72 -7.07 4.31
CA ASN A 29 5.40 -6.58 3.92
C ASN A 29 5.43 -5.09 3.55
N THR A 30 6.19 -4.28 4.29
CA THR A 30 6.35 -2.85 4.02
C THR A 30 7.03 -2.59 2.68
N ALA A 31 8.09 -3.34 2.36
CA ALA A 31 8.76 -3.24 1.07
C ALA A 31 7.81 -3.61 -0.07
N ALA A 32 7.06 -4.70 0.07
CA ALA A 32 6.08 -5.13 -0.94
C ALA A 32 4.96 -4.11 -1.17
N ILE A 33 4.50 -3.42 -0.12
CA ILE A 33 3.53 -2.32 -0.24
C ILE A 33 4.14 -1.12 -0.99
N ILE A 34 5.37 -0.74 -0.67
CA ILE A 34 6.06 0.38 -1.32
C ILE A 34 6.29 0.09 -2.81
N ASP A 35 6.79 -1.10 -3.15
CA ASP A 35 7.00 -1.51 -4.54
C ASP A 35 5.68 -1.50 -5.34
N ALA A 36 4.59 -1.96 -4.71
CA ALA A 36 3.26 -1.88 -5.31
C ALA A 36 2.76 -0.45 -5.51
N VAL A 37 3.06 0.48 -4.58
CA VAL A 37 2.73 1.90 -4.76
C VAL A 37 3.45 2.45 -5.99
N ASP A 38 4.75 2.18 -6.14
CA ASP A 38 5.55 2.56 -7.31
C ASP A 38 4.94 2.04 -8.61
N GLU A 39 4.52 0.78 -8.65
CA GLU A 39 3.86 0.18 -9.81
C GLU A 39 2.51 0.84 -10.13
N VAL A 40 1.66 1.03 -9.12
CA VAL A 40 0.34 1.66 -9.26
C VAL A 40 0.45 3.10 -9.78
N GLU A 41 1.44 3.86 -9.32
CA GLU A 41 1.72 5.21 -9.81
C GLU A 41 2.08 5.19 -11.30
N ASN A 42 2.94 4.26 -11.73
CA ASN A 42 3.32 4.09 -13.13
C ASN A 42 2.13 3.70 -14.03
N LEU A 43 1.13 3.02 -13.48
CA LEU A 43 -0.12 2.69 -14.16
C LEU A 43 -1.14 3.85 -14.22
N GLY A 44 -0.80 5.02 -13.65
CA GLY A 44 -1.66 6.20 -13.63
C GLY A 44 -2.90 6.03 -12.73
N CYS A 45 -2.82 5.14 -11.74
CA CYS A 45 -3.86 4.97 -10.73
C CYS A 45 -3.76 6.05 -9.66
N ARG A 46 -4.90 6.56 -9.20
CA ARG A 46 -4.98 7.58 -8.14
C ARG A 46 -5.05 6.96 -6.75
N PHE A 47 -5.49 5.72 -6.64
CA PHE A 47 -5.64 5.00 -5.38
C PHE A 47 -5.13 3.56 -5.52
N ALA A 48 -4.48 3.07 -4.46
CA ALA A 48 -4.25 1.66 -4.22
C ALA A 48 -4.98 1.24 -2.94
N VAL A 49 -5.66 0.10 -2.98
CA VAL A 49 -6.17 -0.57 -1.79
C VAL A 49 -5.45 -1.90 -1.62
N PHE A 50 -5.18 -2.25 -0.37
CA PHE A 50 -4.42 -3.44 0.03
C PHE A 50 -5.28 -4.34 0.93
N PRO A 51 -4.89 -5.61 1.14
CA PRO A 51 -5.62 -6.52 2.00
C PRO A 51 -5.65 -6.05 3.46
N GLU A 52 -6.59 -6.61 4.23
CA GLU A 52 -6.68 -6.36 5.66
C GLU A 52 -5.36 -6.69 6.37
N MET A 53 -4.93 -5.76 7.24
CA MET A 53 -3.70 -5.88 8.03
C MET A 53 -2.45 -6.17 7.19
N ALA A 54 -2.37 -5.66 5.95
CA ALA A 54 -1.27 -5.97 5.02
C ALA A 54 0.15 -5.76 5.60
N VAL A 55 0.34 -4.80 6.50
CA VAL A 55 1.66 -4.53 7.11
C VAL A 55 2.09 -5.65 8.07
N SER A 56 1.18 -6.21 8.87
CA SER A 56 1.50 -7.27 9.84
C SER A 56 1.23 -8.68 9.30
N GLY A 57 0.28 -8.81 8.36
CA GLY A 57 -0.39 -10.06 8.03
C GLY A 57 -1.57 -10.32 8.97
N TYR A 58 -2.73 -10.65 8.41
CA TYR A 58 -3.98 -10.88 9.15
C TYR A 58 -3.91 -12.08 10.10
N THR A 59 -3.21 -13.14 9.72
CA THR A 59 -3.16 -14.42 10.45
C THR A 59 -2.11 -14.46 11.57
N CYS A 60 -1.70 -13.31 12.12
CA CYS A 60 -0.71 -13.26 13.22
C CYS A 60 -1.20 -13.86 14.55
N GLY A 61 -2.52 -13.92 14.77
CA GLY A 61 -3.09 -14.50 16.00
C GLY A 61 -2.50 -13.86 17.26
N ASP A 62 -1.97 -14.68 18.17
CA ASP A 62 -1.44 -14.24 19.46
C ASP A 62 -0.23 -13.30 19.37
N LEU A 63 0.43 -13.22 18.20
CA LEU A 63 1.53 -12.27 18.00
C LEU A 63 1.05 -10.82 18.13
N PHE A 64 -0.25 -10.53 17.97
CA PHE A 64 -0.81 -9.21 18.21
C PHE A 64 -0.70 -8.74 19.67
N TYR A 65 -0.49 -9.65 20.63
CA TYR A 65 -0.23 -9.30 22.03
C TYR A 65 1.24 -8.93 22.30
N GLN A 66 2.12 -9.06 21.30
CA GLN A 66 3.53 -8.68 21.42
C GLN A 66 3.70 -7.19 21.08
N SER A 67 4.10 -6.38 22.06
CA SER A 67 4.36 -4.93 21.86
C SER A 67 5.32 -4.67 20.71
N ARG A 68 6.34 -5.54 20.55
CA ARG A 68 7.31 -5.47 19.46
C ARG A 68 6.66 -5.47 18.07
N LEU A 69 5.70 -6.36 17.82
CA LEU A 69 5.00 -6.40 16.52
C LEU A 69 4.28 -5.07 16.27
N LEU A 70 3.56 -4.57 17.28
CA LEU A 70 2.81 -3.32 17.16
C LEU A 70 3.72 -2.11 16.94
N ASP A 71 4.87 -2.06 17.61
CA ASP A 71 5.85 -0.98 17.46
C ASP A 71 6.51 -1.01 16.08
N GLU A 72 6.85 -2.19 15.58
CA GLU A 72 7.37 -2.35 14.21
C GLU A 72 6.32 -1.92 13.17
N VAL A 73 5.05 -2.31 13.33
CA VAL A 73 3.96 -1.87 12.45
C VAL A 73 3.80 -0.35 12.47
N ARG A 74 3.85 0.30 13.63
CA ARG A 74 3.78 1.78 13.74
C ARG A 74 4.93 2.45 12.98
N GLN A 75 6.14 1.93 13.10
CA GLN A 75 7.30 2.45 12.37
C GLN A 75 7.14 2.27 10.86
N ALA A 76 6.68 1.10 10.42
CA ALA A 76 6.40 0.79 9.03
C ALA A 76 5.33 1.71 8.42
N LEU A 77 4.24 1.98 9.13
CA LEU A 77 3.24 2.95 8.69
C LEU A 77 3.86 4.34 8.47
N GLY A 78 4.78 4.76 9.34
CA GLY A 78 5.54 5.99 9.15
C GLY A 78 6.45 5.96 7.91
N GLN A 79 7.03 4.81 7.56
CA GLN A 79 7.82 4.64 6.33
C GLN A 79 6.94 4.74 5.09
N ILE A 80 5.80 4.04 5.07
CA ILE A 80 4.82 4.09 3.97
C ILE A 80 4.33 5.52 3.78
N ALA A 81 3.94 6.21 4.86
CA ALA A 81 3.49 7.60 4.80
C ALA A 81 4.56 8.55 4.24
N ARG A 82 5.83 8.40 4.64
CA ARG A 82 6.94 9.19 4.09
C ARG A 82 7.14 8.93 2.60
N ARG A 83 7.05 7.67 2.18
CA ARG A 83 7.18 7.28 0.78
C ARG A 83 6.02 7.84 -0.06
N THR A 84 4.81 7.93 0.47
CA THR A 84 3.62 8.37 -0.28
C THR A 84 3.37 9.89 -0.27
N VAL A 85 4.22 10.72 0.35
CA VAL A 85 4.04 12.20 0.42
C VAL A 85 3.80 12.84 -0.95
N LYS A 86 4.44 12.32 -2.00
CA LYS A 86 4.34 12.87 -3.37
C LYS A 86 3.37 12.11 -4.27
N THR A 87 2.74 11.06 -3.74
CA THR A 87 1.83 10.19 -4.49
C THR A 87 0.44 10.82 -4.62
N GLY A 88 -0.21 10.65 -5.77
CA GLY A 88 -1.58 11.11 -6.02
C GLY A 88 -1.74 12.60 -6.41
N ALA A 89 -0.65 13.35 -6.55
CA ALA A 89 -0.65 14.78 -6.88
C ALA A 89 -0.92 15.13 -8.37
N THR A 90 -1.17 14.14 -9.24
CA THR A 90 -1.20 14.32 -10.70
C THR A 90 -2.55 13.95 -11.32
#